data_AF-A0A478KB84-F1
#
_entry.id   AF-A0A478KB84-F1
#
_cell.length_a   1.000
_cell.length_b   1.000
_cell.length_c   1.000
_cell.angle_alpha   90.00
_cell.angle_beta   90.00
_cell.angle_gamma   90.00
#
_symmetry.space_group_name_H-M   'P 1'
#
loop_
_entity.id
_entity.type
_entity.pdbx_description
1 polymer ?
#
loop_
_entity_poly.entity_id
_entity_poly.type
_entity_poly.pdbx_seq_one_letter_code
_entity_poly.pdbx_strand_id
1 'polypeptide(L)'
;MSAEEDYIERFSDLMEDAESEGVDGINIMMNYLMAYVEAMTGGEEEQGIIWQLGDKDLVISIEPAEQAARFHRHHLRKLQIPSNETLQK
;
A
#
# COMPACT_ATOMS: atom_id res chain seq x y z
N MET A 1 13.00 5.33 -22.43
CA MET A 1 12.33 5.72 -21.19
C MET A 1 11.18 6.63 -21.51
N SER A 2 9.99 6.30 -21.00
CA SER A 2 8.86 7.22 -20.94
C SER A 2 9.13 8.31 -19.87
N ALA A 3 8.38 9.41 -19.90
CA ALA A 3 8.46 10.42 -18.85
C ALA A 3 8.07 9.86 -17.48
N GLU A 4 7.10 8.93 -17.43
CA GLU A 4 6.66 8.27 -16.20
C GLU A 4 7.78 7.41 -15.60
N GLU A 5 8.50 6.65 -16.44
CA GLU A 5 9.66 5.86 -16.00
C GLU A 5 10.76 6.77 -15.43
N ASP A 6 11.04 7.91 -16.07
CA ASP A 6 12.01 8.90 -15.58
C ASP A 6 11.60 9.50 -14.23
N TYR A 7 10.31 9.81 -14.04
CA TYR A 7 9.82 10.31 -12.76
C TYR A 7 9.90 9.26 -11.64
N ILE A 8 9.64 7.99 -11.97
CA ILE A 8 9.75 6.89 -10.99
C ILE A 8 11.20 6.68 -10.58
N GLU A 9 12.14 6.67 -11.53
CA GLU A 9 13.58 6.55 -11.24
C GLU A 9 14.05 7.70 -10.34
N ARG A 10 13.72 8.95 -10.71
CA ARG A 10 14.10 10.12 -9.90
C ARG A 10 13.48 10.12 -8.51
N PHE A 11 12.26 9.61 -8.38
CA PHE A 11 11.63 9.44 -7.07
C PHE A 11 12.33 8.35 -6.26
N SER A 12 12.74 7.25 -6.89
CA SER A 12 13.51 6.18 -6.25
C SER A 12 14.85 6.70 -5.73
N ASP A 13 15.60 7.45 -6.55
CA ASP A 13 16.88 8.03 -6.18
C ASP A 13 16.74 8.97 -4.96
N LEU A 14 15.70 9.82 -4.96
CA LEU A 14 15.42 10.71 -3.83
C LEU A 14 15.16 9.95 -2.52
N MET A 15 14.50 8.80 -2.60
CA MET A 15 14.19 7.98 -1.42
C MET A 15 15.46 7.26 -0.92
N GLU A 16 16.32 6.81 -1.82
CA GLU A 16 17.63 6.24 -1.48
C GLU A 16 18.54 7.28 -0.80
N ASP A 17 18.57 8.51 -1.32
CA ASP A 17 19.29 9.62 -0.71
C ASP A 17 18.76 9.91 0.71
N ALA A 18 17.44 9.95 0.89
CA ALA A 18 16.81 10.15 2.19
C ALA A 18 17.17 9.04 3.18
N GLU A 19 17.15 7.77 2.75
CA GLU A 19 17.58 6.64 3.57
C GLU A 19 19.04 6.76 4.00
N SER A 20 19.93 7.25 3.12
CA SER A 20 21.34 7.49 3.44
C SER A 20 21.54 8.53 4.55
N GLU A 21 20.60 9.47 4.68
CA GLU A 21 20.55 10.49 5.75
C GLU A 21 19.84 9.99 7.02
N GLY A 22 19.39 8.74 7.06
CA GLY A 22 18.66 8.15 8.18
C GLY A 22 17.17 8.49 8.21
N VAL A 23 16.62 8.95 7.08
CA VAL A 23 15.20 9.26 6.92
C VAL A 23 14.47 8.07 6.32
N ASP A 24 13.41 7.61 6.98
CA ASP A 24 12.54 6.55 6.44
C ASP A 24 11.61 7.13 5.37
N GLY A 25 12.08 7.11 4.11
CA GLY A 25 11.35 7.65 2.97
C GLY A 25 9.97 7.01 2.79
N ILE A 26 9.87 5.69 3.00
CA ILE A 26 8.60 4.96 2.90
C ILE A 26 7.61 5.46 3.94
N ASN A 27 8.04 5.63 5.19
CA ASN A 27 7.17 6.17 6.23
C ASN A 27 6.72 7.60 5.90
N ILE A 28 7.59 8.45 5.35
CA ILE A 28 7.20 9.80 4.89
C ILE A 28 6.13 9.71 3.80
N MET A 29 6.34 8.88 2.79
CA MET A 29 5.39 8.70 1.69
C MET A 29 4.03 8.18 2.20
N MET A 30 4.02 7.22 3.11
CA MET A 30 2.78 6.69 3.69
C MET A 30 2.05 7.75 4.53
N ASN A 31 2.77 8.56 5.31
CA ASN A 31 2.17 9.67 6.06
C ASN A 31 1.59 10.74 5.13
N TYR A 32 2.28 11.07 4.03
CA TYR A 32 1.76 11.96 3.00
C TYR A 32 0.48 11.42 2.36
N LEU A 33 0.49 10.14 1.98
CA LEU A 33 -0.67 9.50 1.36
C LEU A 33 -1.86 9.44 2.32
N MET A 34 -1.62 9.15 3.60
CA MET A 34 -2.66 9.18 4.64
C MET A 34 -3.30 10.57 4.73
N ALA A 35 -2.49 11.62 4.88
CA ALA A 35 -3.00 13.00 4.95
C ALA A 35 -3.78 13.41 3.69
N TYR A 36 -3.34 12.95 2.51
CA TYR A 36 -4.06 13.18 1.26
C TYR A 36 -5.44 12.51 1.25
N VAL A 37 -5.52 11.24 1.68
CA VAL A 37 -6.79 10.50 1.75
C VAL A 37 -7.73 11.13 2.78
N GLU A 38 -7.24 11.52 3.96
CA GLU A 38 -8.03 12.23 4.97
C GLU A 38 -8.61 13.54 4.40
N ALA A 39 -7.80 14.31 3.68
CA ALA A 39 -8.25 15.56 3.06
C ALA A 39 -9.33 15.33 2.00
N MET A 40 -9.22 14.27 1.21
CA MET A 40 -10.17 13.96 0.13
C MET A 40 -11.50 13.37 0.65
N THR A 41 -11.46 12.69 1.79
CA THR A 41 -12.63 12.04 2.41
C THR A 41 -13.29 12.88 3.50
N GLY A 42 -12.72 14.05 3.83
CA GLY A 42 -13.19 14.89 4.93
C GLY A 42 -12.98 14.26 6.31
N GLY A 43 -12.12 13.24 6.42
CA GLY A 43 -11.87 12.50 7.65
C GLY A 43 -13.02 11.59 8.07
N GLU A 44 -13.97 11.28 7.17
CA GLU A 44 -15.01 10.29 7.47
C GLU A 44 -14.41 8.88 7.56
N GLU A 45 -14.69 8.19 8.67
CA GLU A 45 -14.31 6.80 8.86
C GLU A 45 -14.98 5.91 7.78
N GLU A 46 -14.26 4.89 7.31
CA GLU A 46 -14.71 3.93 6.26
C GLU A 46 -14.77 4.49 4.83
N GLN A 47 -14.27 5.71 4.59
CA GLN A 47 -14.12 6.26 3.24
C GLN A 47 -12.72 6.03 2.66
N GLY A 48 -12.64 5.94 1.34
CA GLY A 48 -11.40 5.73 0.60
C GLY A 48 -11.43 6.38 -0.76
N ILE A 49 -10.25 6.49 -1.37
CA ILE A 49 -10.09 6.96 -2.74
C ILE A 49 -9.92 5.77 -3.69
N ILE A 50 -10.51 5.89 -4.87
CA ILE A 50 -10.32 4.96 -5.98
C ILE A 50 -9.64 5.74 -7.10
N TRP A 51 -8.45 5.29 -7.49
CA TRP A 51 -7.71 5.85 -8.60
C TRP A 51 -7.65 4.83 -9.74
N GLN A 52 -8.11 5.23 -10.92
CA GLN A 52 -8.06 4.38 -12.12
C GLN A 52 -6.72 4.53 -12.84
N LEU A 53 -5.99 3.42 -12.94
CA LEU A 53 -4.70 3.30 -13.61
C LEU A 53 -4.84 2.35 -14.80
N GLY A 54 -5.30 2.89 -15.94
CA GLY A 54 -5.52 2.10 -17.16
C GLY A 54 -6.60 1.03 -16.96
N ASP A 55 -6.19 -0.23 -16.92
CA ASP A 55 -7.05 -1.40 -16.72
C ASP A 55 -7.16 -1.85 -15.25
N LYS A 56 -6.57 -1.08 -14.31
CA LYS A 56 -6.52 -1.41 -12.88
C LYS A 56 -7.09 -0.30 -12.03
N ASP A 57 -7.73 -0.69 -10.93
CA ASP A 57 -8.14 0.23 -9.88
C ASP A 57 -7.18 0.13 -8.69
N LEU A 58 -6.62 1.27 -8.27
CA LEU A 58 -5.91 1.41 -7.01
C LEU A 58 -6.90 1.92 -5.96
N VAL A 59 -7.14 1.12 -4.93
CA VAL A 59 -8.03 1.45 -3.81
C VAL A 59 -7.21 1.73 -2.58
N ILE A 60 -7.36 2.92 -1.98
CA ILE A 60 -6.68 3.31 -0.75
C ILE A 60 -7.75 3.75 0.26
N SER A 61 -7.77 3.09 1.41
CA SER A 61 -8.71 3.35 2.51
C SER A 61 -7.94 3.47 3.82
N ILE A 62 -8.45 4.31 4.72
CA ILE A 62 -7.93 4.43 6.08
C ILE A 62 -8.87 3.68 7.01
N GLU A 63 -8.34 2.65 7.64
CA GLU A 63 -9.10 1.77 8.54
C GLU A 63 -8.57 1.92 9.97
N PRO A 64 -9.44 1.85 10.99
CA PRO A 64 -8.98 1.77 12.37
C PRO A 64 -8.03 0.57 12.53
N ALA A 65 -6.94 0.75 13.30
CA ALA A 65 -5.90 -0.27 13.45
C ALA A 65 -6.44 -1.66 13.89
N GLU A 66 -7.48 -1.67 14.71
CA GLU A 66 -8.16 -2.90 15.16
C GLU A 66 -8.87 -3.64 14.01
N GLN A 67 -9.38 -2.91 13.02
CA GLN A 67 -10.03 -3.45 11.82
C GLN A 67 -8.99 -3.88 10.77
N ALA A 68 -7.96 -3.07 10.54
CA ALA A 68 -6.86 -3.38 9.60
C ALA A 68 -6.16 -4.72 9.94
N ALA A 69 -5.96 -5.00 11.22
CA ALA A 69 -5.38 -6.25 11.70
C ALA A 69 -6.19 -7.51 11.33
N ARG A 70 -7.50 -7.37 11.03
CA ARG A 70 -8.35 -8.47 10.56
C ARG A 70 -8.14 -8.75 9.06
N PHE A 71 -7.99 -7.71 8.24
CA PHE A 71 -7.71 -7.85 6.80
C PHE A 71 -6.35 -8.51 6.55
N HIS A 72 -5.32 -8.11 7.29
CA HIS A 72 -3.98 -8.70 7.21
C HIS A 72 -4.01 -10.22 7.47
N ARG A 73 -4.83 -10.67 8.43
CA ARG A 73 -4.96 -12.10 8.80
C ARG A 73 -5.72 -12.92 7.76
N HIS A 74 -6.70 -12.31 7.08
CA HIS A 74 -7.48 -12.99 6.03
C HIS A 74 -6.69 -13.14 4.73
N HIS A 75 -5.87 -12.15 4.36
CA HIS A 75 -4.98 -12.24 3.19
C HIS A 75 -3.84 -13.26 3.37
N LEU A 76 -3.21 -13.30 4.55
CA LEU A 76 -2.16 -14.30 4.85
C LEU A 76 -2.68 -15.75 4.82
N ARG A 77 -3.94 -15.99 5.22
CA ARG A 77 -4.57 -17.32 5.13
C ARG A 77 -4.81 -17.79 3.69
N LYS A 78 -4.99 -16.87 2.73
CA LYS A 78 -5.15 -17.22 1.31
C LYS A 78 -3.81 -17.54 0.63
N LEU A 79 -2.68 -17.17 1.23
CA LEU A 79 -1.33 -17.47 0.73
C LEU A 79 -0.73 -18.75 1.32
N GLN A 80 -1.32 -19.30 2.39
CA GLN A 80 -0.97 -20.64 2.88
C GLN A 80 -1.85 -21.70 2.19
N ILE A 81 -1.40 -22.18 1.02
CA ILE A 81 -1.93 -23.41 0.41
C ILE A 81 -1.66 -24.57 1.40
N PRO A 82 -2.66 -25.43 1.70
CA PRO A 82 -2.47 -26.54 2.62
C PRO A 82 -1.42 -27.52 2.08
N SER A 83 -0.42 -27.84 2.90
CA SER A 83 0.49 -28.96 2.67
C SER A 83 -0.35 -30.22 2.41
N ASN A 84 -0.23 -30.76 1.21
CA ASN A 84 -1.02 -31.87 0.72
C ASN A 84 -0.54 -33.18 1.37
N GLU A 85 -0.85 -33.41 2.64
CA GLU A 85 -0.72 -34.71 3.30
C GLU A 85 -2.07 -35.43 3.32
N THR A 86 -2.49 -36.01 2.18
CA THR A 86 -3.14 -37.34 2.14
C THR A 86 -3.50 -37.72 0.69
N LEU A 87 -2.54 -38.34 -0.01
CA LEU A 87 -2.84 -39.25 -1.10
C LEU A 87 -2.26 -40.63 -0.73
N GLN A 88 -2.87 -41.26 0.27
CA GLN A 88 -2.84 -42.71 0.45
C GLN A 88 -4.17 -43.14 1.08
N LYS A 89 -5.16 -43.45 0.25
CA LYS A 89 -6.12 -44.52 0.47
C LYS A 89 -6.50 -45.12 -0.88
#